data_AF-A0A945HTU3-F1
#
_entry.id   AF-A0A945HTU3-F1
#
_cell.length_a   1.000
_cell.length_b   1.000
_cell.length_c   1.000
_cell.angle_alpha   90.00
_cell.angle_beta   90.00
_cell.angle_gamma   90.00
#
_symmetry.space_group_name_H-M   'P 1'
#
loop_
_entity.id
_entity.type
_entity.pdbx_description
1 polymer ?
#
loop_
_entity_poly.entity_id
_entity_poly.type
_entity_poly.pdbx_seq_one_letter_code
_entity_poly.pdbx_strand_id
1 'polypeptide(L)'
;MSAKLKEIGAIITAARLNLGISKNKMATKLELPFKYLELIENGEFDKNYHNALVSRYLRIYLNYLNLDTEVIIKSYKASCDEYKSGKHKFTLFNYKFFSGKLITKLIIIFLLCFFIASKTTNYKNSKIEEDFTILEKALHH
;
A
#
# COMPACT_ATOMS: atom_id res chain seq x y z
N MET A 1 -12.12 -12.71 10.81
CA MET A 1 -11.38 -13.59 9.90
C MET A 1 -12.18 -13.71 8.62
N SER A 2 -11.58 -13.59 7.43
CA SER A 2 -12.33 -13.54 6.16
C SER A 2 -12.89 -14.94 5.79
N ALA A 3 -14.19 -15.04 5.50
CA ALA A 3 -14.83 -16.28 5.09
C ALA A 3 -14.18 -16.87 3.82
N LYS A 4 -13.73 -16.00 2.91
CA LYS A 4 -13.08 -16.38 1.66
C LYS A 4 -11.70 -17.01 1.86
N LEU A 5 -10.98 -16.60 2.90
CA LEU A 5 -9.69 -17.24 3.26
C LEU A 5 -9.90 -18.68 3.77
N LYS A 6 -10.99 -18.93 4.52
CA LYS A 6 -11.34 -20.29 4.94
C LYS A 6 -11.74 -21.18 3.77
N GLU A 7 -12.47 -20.63 2.80
CA GLU A 7 -12.84 -21.34 1.57
C GLU A 7 -11.59 -21.76 0.77
N ILE A 8 -10.63 -20.84 0.59
CA ILE A 8 -9.34 -21.15 -0.06
C ILE A 8 -8.62 -22.28 0.69
N GLY A 9 -8.54 -22.21 2.02
CA GLY A 9 -7.94 -23.27 2.84
C GLY A 9 -8.62 -24.62 2.64
N ALA A 10 -9.95 -24.65 2.63
CA ALA A 10 -10.73 -25.86 2.41
C ALA A 10 -10.50 -26.49 1.03
N ILE A 11 -10.42 -25.68 -0.04
CA ILE A 11 -10.11 -26.15 -1.39
C ILE A 11 -8.74 -26.84 -1.41
N ILE A 12 -7.73 -26.23 -0.77
CA ILE A 12 -6.37 -26.76 -0.72
C ILE A 12 -6.33 -28.06 0.11
N THR A 13 -7.03 -28.11 1.24
CA THR A 13 -7.16 -29.32 2.06
C THR A 13 -7.80 -30.45 1.26
N ALA A 14 -8.91 -30.19 0.57
CA ALA A 14 -9.58 -31.19 -0.25
C ALA A 14 -8.66 -31.74 -1.35
N ALA A 15 -7.95 -30.85 -2.06
CA ALA A 15 -6.99 -31.25 -3.09
C ALA A 15 -5.85 -32.12 -2.52
N ARG A 16 -5.28 -31.78 -1.36
CA ARG A 16 -4.27 -32.62 -0.70
C ARG A 16 -4.86 -33.99 -0.31
N LEU A 17 -6.06 -34.02 0.27
CA LEU A 17 -6.70 -35.25 0.71
C LEU A 17 -7.03 -36.19 -0.46
N ASN A 18 -7.41 -35.64 -1.62
CA ASN A 18 -7.62 -36.41 -2.85
C ASN A 18 -6.35 -37.13 -3.34
N LEU A 19 -5.16 -36.61 -3.00
CA LEU A 19 -3.88 -37.29 -3.27
C LEU A 19 -3.52 -38.34 -2.20
N GLY A 20 -4.30 -38.46 -1.12
CA GLY A 20 -4.01 -39.38 0.00
C GLY A 20 -2.76 -39.00 0.81
N ILE A 21 -2.31 -37.74 0.74
CA ILE A 21 -1.08 -37.28 1.39
C ILE A 21 -1.41 -36.57 2.70
N SER A 22 -0.76 -36.95 3.80
CA SER A 22 -0.89 -36.22 5.07
C SER A 22 -0.18 -34.87 5.02
N LYS A 23 -0.62 -33.90 5.82
CA LYS A 23 0.00 -32.57 5.90
C LYS A 23 1.49 -32.64 6.28
N ASN A 24 1.86 -33.52 7.22
CA ASN A 24 3.27 -33.77 7.57
C ASN A 24 4.08 -34.27 6.36
N LYS A 25 3.58 -35.27 5.65
CA LYS A 25 4.24 -35.82 4.47
C LYS A 25 4.37 -34.77 3.36
N MET A 26 3.36 -33.91 3.21
CA MET A 26 3.40 -32.79 2.28
C MET A 26 4.46 -31.75 2.67
N ALA A 27 4.54 -31.38 3.95
CA ALA A 27 5.52 -30.44 4.47
C ALA A 27 6.95 -30.91 4.18
N THR A 28 7.24 -32.18 4.49
CA THR A 28 8.54 -32.80 4.17
C THR A 28 8.79 -32.83 2.67
N LYS A 29 7.80 -33.24 1.86
CA LYS A 29 7.95 -33.37 0.41
C LYS A 29 8.22 -32.04 -0.29
N LEU A 30 7.60 -30.96 0.18
CA LEU A 30 7.76 -29.62 -0.39
C LEU A 30 8.88 -28.82 0.26
N GLU A 31 9.57 -29.38 1.26
CA GLU A 31 10.56 -28.69 2.10
C GLU A 31 9.99 -27.38 2.69
N LEU A 32 8.72 -27.43 3.10
CA LEU A 32 8.00 -26.30 3.67
C LEU A 32 7.80 -26.50 5.18
N PRO A 33 7.92 -25.45 6.00
CA PRO A 33 7.64 -25.60 7.42
C PRO A 33 6.16 -25.95 7.64
N PHE A 34 5.90 -27.01 8.41
CA PHE A 34 4.55 -27.52 8.68
C PHE A 34 3.55 -26.42 9.08
N LYS A 35 4.02 -25.51 9.93
CA LYS A 35 3.27 -24.35 10.42
C LYS A 35 2.63 -23.54 9.28
N TYR A 36 3.31 -23.36 8.14
CA TYR A 36 2.74 -22.61 7.02
C TYR A 36 1.67 -23.40 6.26
N LEU A 37 1.80 -24.72 6.16
CA LEU A 37 0.74 -25.55 5.57
C LEU A 37 -0.52 -25.54 6.44
N GLU A 38 -0.35 -25.53 7.76
CA GLU A 38 -1.46 -25.41 8.71
C GLU A 38 -2.18 -24.07 8.57
N LEU A 39 -1.44 -22.97 8.55
CA LEU A 39 -2.00 -21.64 8.33
C LEU A 39 -2.74 -21.55 6.98
N ILE A 40 -2.16 -22.12 5.92
CA ILE A 40 -2.75 -22.15 4.57
C ILE A 40 -4.08 -22.90 4.59
N GLU A 41 -4.08 -24.13 5.10
CA GLU A 41 -5.27 -25.00 5.10
C GLU A 41 -6.37 -24.51 6.05
N ASN A 42 -6.01 -23.84 7.15
CA ASN A 42 -6.98 -23.28 8.09
C ASN A 42 -7.51 -21.90 7.64
N GLY A 43 -6.93 -21.30 6.61
CA GLY A 43 -7.24 -19.93 6.20
C GLY A 43 -6.77 -18.87 7.20
N GLU A 44 -5.80 -19.20 8.05
CA GLU A 44 -5.31 -18.39 9.16
C GLU A 44 -4.10 -17.56 8.73
N PHE A 45 -4.35 -16.36 8.22
CA PHE A 45 -3.32 -15.51 7.63
C PHE A 45 -3.08 -14.20 8.40
N ASP A 46 -3.26 -14.20 9.72
CA ASP A 46 -3.26 -12.97 10.54
C ASP A 46 -1.84 -12.45 10.90
N LYS A 47 -1.78 -11.11 11.00
CA LYS A 47 -0.77 -10.10 11.41
C LYS A 47 0.72 -10.44 11.59
N ASN A 48 1.09 -11.66 11.99
CA ASN A 48 2.46 -12.02 12.34
C ASN A 48 3.18 -12.85 11.27
N TYR A 49 2.46 -13.34 10.26
CA TYR A 49 3.04 -14.12 9.18
C TYR A 49 3.21 -13.23 7.95
N HIS A 50 4.45 -12.85 7.71
CA HIS A 50 4.91 -12.08 6.54
C HIS A 50 4.17 -12.54 5.27
N ASN A 51 3.24 -11.70 4.77
CA ASN A 51 2.35 -12.03 3.64
C ASN A 51 3.14 -12.53 2.42
N ALA A 52 4.36 -12.03 2.21
CA ALA A 52 5.26 -12.49 1.17
C ALA A 52 5.68 -13.96 1.31
N LEU A 53 5.98 -14.44 2.52
CA LEU A 53 6.36 -15.85 2.76
C LEU A 53 5.15 -16.77 2.57
N VAL A 54 3.99 -16.41 3.13
CA VAL A 54 2.75 -17.16 2.94
C VAL A 54 2.41 -17.26 1.46
N SER A 55 2.45 -16.13 0.73
CA SER A 55 2.17 -16.13 -0.71
C SER A 55 3.15 -16.99 -1.51
N ARG A 56 4.43 -16.99 -1.14
CA ARG A 56 5.45 -17.86 -1.76
C ARG A 56 5.13 -19.34 -1.52
N TYR A 57 4.91 -19.74 -0.28
CA TYR A 57 4.62 -21.13 0.07
C TYR A 57 3.29 -21.62 -0.49
N LEU A 58 2.29 -20.74 -0.52
CA LEU A 58 1.01 -21.01 -1.17
C LEU A 58 1.21 -21.33 -2.66
N ARG A 59 2.03 -20.57 -3.40
CA ARG A 59 2.33 -20.88 -4.81
C ARG A 59 2.96 -22.26 -5.00
N ILE A 60 3.95 -22.60 -4.17
CA ILE A 60 4.61 -23.92 -4.24
C ILE A 60 3.58 -25.02 -4.00
N TYR A 61 2.73 -24.84 -3.00
CA TYR A 61 1.73 -25.82 -2.62
C TYR A 61 0.65 -26.00 -3.70
N LEU A 62 0.12 -24.90 -4.25
CA LEU A 62 -0.88 -24.93 -5.33
C LEU A 62 -0.34 -25.58 -6.61
N ASN A 63 0.90 -25.25 -6.99
CA ASN A 63 1.56 -25.86 -8.15
C ASN A 63 1.68 -27.37 -7.97
N TYR A 64 2.08 -27.84 -6.78
CA TYR A 64 2.16 -29.27 -6.50
C TYR A 64 0.79 -29.96 -6.57
N LEU A 65 -0.27 -29.29 -6.11
CA LEU A 65 -1.64 -29.80 -6.15
C LEU A 65 -2.32 -29.69 -7.52
N ASN A 66 -1.62 -29.17 -8.55
CA ASN A 66 -2.17 -28.89 -9.88
C ASN A 66 -3.43 -28.01 -9.84
N LEU A 67 -3.48 -27.05 -8.91
CA LEU A 67 -4.56 -26.07 -8.81
C LEU A 67 -4.23 -24.83 -9.64
N ASP A 68 -5.24 -24.04 -10.01
CA ASP A 68 -5.04 -22.76 -10.68
C ASP A 68 -4.41 -21.74 -9.73
N THR A 69 -3.08 -21.68 -9.77
CA THR A 69 -2.27 -20.84 -8.89
C THR A 69 -2.58 -19.36 -9.06
N GLU A 70 -2.80 -18.87 -10.28
CA GLU A 70 -3.00 -17.44 -10.51
C GLU A 70 -4.38 -16.97 -10.00
N VAL A 71 -5.43 -17.76 -10.24
CA VAL A 71 -6.77 -17.47 -9.74
C VAL A 71 -6.79 -17.47 -8.21
N ILE A 72 -6.22 -18.49 -7.58
CA ILE A 72 -6.25 -18.62 -6.12
C ILE A 72 -5.38 -17.56 -5.46
N ILE A 73 -4.18 -17.25 -5.98
CA ILE A 73 -3.33 -16.19 -5.43
C ILE A 73 -3.97 -14.82 -5.55
N LYS A 74 -4.66 -14.54 -6.66
CA LYS A 74 -5.42 -13.29 -6.83
C LYS A 74 -6.55 -13.18 -5.79
N SER A 75 -7.31 -14.27 -5.60
CA SER A 75 -8.38 -14.35 -4.60
C SER A 75 -7.85 -14.17 -3.17
N TYR A 76 -6.73 -14.81 -2.84
CA TYR A 76 -6.03 -14.68 -1.56
C TYR A 76 -5.63 -13.23 -1.29
N LYS A 77 -4.94 -12.58 -2.24
CA LYS A 77 -4.50 -11.18 -2.09
C LYS A 77 -5.67 -10.23 -1.86
N ALA A 78 -6.72 -10.34 -2.67
CA ALA A 78 -7.93 -9.53 -2.51
C ALA A 78 -8.57 -9.71 -1.12
N SER A 79 -8.63 -10.96 -0.64
CA SER A 79 -9.20 -11.28 0.68
C SER A 79 -8.34 -10.74 1.84
N CYS A 80 -7.01 -10.73 1.67
CA CYS A 80 -6.11 -10.10 2.64
C CYS A 80 -6.26 -8.58 2.68
N ASP A 81 -6.45 -7.93 1.53
CA ASP A 81 -6.60 -6.48 1.45
C ASP A 81 -7.94 -6.00 1.99
N GLU A 82 -9.03 -6.76 1.76
CA GLU A 82 -10.33 -6.55 2.39
C GLU A 82 -10.26 -6.69 3.92
N TYR A 83 -9.53 -7.69 4.43
CA TYR A 83 -9.32 -7.85 5.87
C TYR A 83 -8.54 -6.68 6.49
N LYS A 84 -7.53 -6.14 5.77
CA LYS A 84 -6.79 -4.95 6.21
C LYS A 84 -7.66 -3.70 6.20
N SER A 85 -8.48 -3.48 5.18
CA SER A 85 -9.32 -2.27 5.07
C SER A 85 -10.41 -2.21 6.16
N GLY A 86 -10.96 -3.36 6.58
CA GLY A 86 -11.93 -3.43 7.68
C GLY A 86 -11.35 -3.23 9.08
N LYS A 87 -10.03 -3.34 9.27
CA LYS A 87 -9.36 -3.20 10.57
C LYS A 87 -8.46 -1.97 10.71
N HIS A 88 -8.25 -1.21 9.64
CA HIS A 88 -7.39 -0.01 9.64
C HIS A 88 -8.14 1.20 9.07
N LYS A 89 -8.77 2.00 9.93
CA LYS A 89 -8.72 3.46 9.72
C LYS A 89 -7.23 3.85 9.87
N PHE A 90 -6.65 4.53 8.87
CA PHE A 90 -5.30 5.14 8.85
C PHE A 90 -4.12 4.13 8.79
N THR A 91 -3.24 3.99 7.81
CA THR A 91 -2.68 4.87 6.79
C THR A 91 -2.10 3.98 5.68
N LEU A 92 -2.21 4.41 4.43
CA LEU A 92 -1.21 4.18 3.38
C LEU A 92 -1.66 5.01 2.19
N PHE A 93 -1.46 6.32 2.31
CA PHE A 93 -1.40 7.18 1.15
C PHE A 93 -0.25 6.65 0.29
N ASN A 94 -0.61 5.95 -0.78
CA ASN A 94 0.31 5.29 -1.69
C ASN A 94 1.10 6.37 -2.46
N TYR A 95 2.24 6.78 -1.92
CA TYR A 95 3.18 7.72 -2.55
C TYR A 95 3.74 7.20 -3.89
N LYS A 96 3.43 5.96 -4.27
CA LYS A 96 3.87 5.36 -5.53
C LYS A 96 3.08 5.82 -6.77
N PHE A 97 2.03 6.66 -6.63
CA PHE A 97 1.29 7.20 -7.78
C PHE A 97 1.84 8.52 -8.34
N PHE A 98 2.67 9.24 -7.58
CA PHE A 98 3.33 10.42 -8.11
C PHE A 98 4.59 10.02 -8.88
N SER A 99 4.40 9.62 -10.14
CA SER A 99 5.50 9.70 -11.11
C SER A 99 6.03 11.14 -11.07
N GLY A 100 7.35 11.31 -10.90
CA GLY A 100 7.97 12.59 -10.56
C GLY A 100 7.62 13.77 -11.47
N LYS A 101 7.04 13.53 -12.64
CA LYS A 101 6.53 14.54 -13.58
C LYS A 101 5.38 15.40 -13.04
N LEU A 102 4.56 14.90 -12.11
CA LEU A 102 3.46 15.68 -11.53
C LEU A 102 3.92 16.52 -10.32
N ILE A 103 4.82 15.99 -9.48
CA ILE A 103 5.35 16.74 -8.33
C ILE A 103 6.16 17.93 -8.84
N THR A 104 7.01 17.73 -9.86
CA THR A 104 7.84 18.81 -10.42
C THR A 104 7.00 19.97 -10.95
N LYS A 105 5.86 19.69 -11.61
CA LYS A 105 4.95 20.74 -12.08
C LYS A 105 4.31 21.53 -10.94
N LEU A 106 3.91 20.86 -9.85
CA LEU A 106 3.33 21.53 -8.67
C LEU A 106 4.36 22.39 -7.93
N ILE A 107 5.61 21.93 -7.82
CA ILE A 107 6.71 22.72 -7.24
C ILE A 107 6.97 23.98 -8.08
N ILE A 108 7.01 23.86 -9.41
CA ILE A 108 7.22 25.01 -10.30
C ILE A 108 6.09 26.04 -10.17
N ILE A 109 4.83 25.58 -10.12
CA ILE A 109 3.67 26.47 -9.91
C ILE A 109 3.75 27.17 -8.55
N PHE A 110 4.12 26.43 -7.49
CA PHE A 110 4.28 27.00 -6.15
C PHE A 110 5.38 28.08 -6.11
N LEU A 111 6.54 27.83 -6.75
CA LEU A 111 7.63 28.81 -6.85
C LEU A 111 7.23 30.06 -7.66
N LEU A 112 6.47 29.88 -8.75
CA LEU A 112 5.91 31.00 -9.53
C LEU A 112 4.96 31.85 -8.69
N CYS A 113 4.04 31.23 -7.94
CA CYS A 113 3.13 31.95 -7.04
C CYS A 113 3.90 32.71 -5.94
N PHE A 114 4.91 32.08 -5.34
CA PHE A 114 5.74 32.69 -4.31
C PHE A 114 6.53 33.90 -4.85
N PHE A 115 7.05 33.80 -6.06
CA PHE A 115 7.79 34.87 -6.72
C PHE A 115 6.89 36.07 -7.04
N ILE A 116 5.67 35.84 -7.55
CA ILE A 116 4.67 36.89 -7.79
C ILE A 116 4.30 37.58 -6.48
N ALA A 117 4.03 36.81 -5.41
CA ALA A 117 3.69 37.38 -4.11
C ALA A 117 4.84 38.22 -3.53
N SER A 118 6.08 37.78 -3.68
CA SER A 118 7.27 38.53 -3.24
C SER A 118 7.43 39.85 -3.99
N LYS A 119 7.13 39.89 -5.30
CA LYS A 119 7.11 41.14 -6.09
C LYS A 119 6.01 42.09 -5.59
N THR A 120 4.80 41.59 -5.34
CA THR A 120 3.68 42.40 -4.87
C THR A 120 3.95 43.03 -3.51
N THR A 121 4.56 42.29 -2.58
CA THR A 121 4.94 42.82 -1.26
C THR A 121 6.01 43.92 -1.38
N ASN A 122 7.04 43.70 -2.21
CA ASN A 122 8.06 44.71 -2.45
C ASN A 122 7.50 45.98 -3.10
N TYR A 123 6.60 45.84 -4.09
CA TYR A 123 5.93 46.98 -4.74
C TYR A 123 5.08 47.79 -3.76
N LYS A 124 4.34 47.12 -2.86
CA LYS A 124 3.54 47.79 -1.84
C LYS A 124 4.42 48.56 -0.85
N ASN A 125 5.54 47.97 -0.41
CA ASN A 125 6.46 48.62 0.51
C ASN A 125 7.12 49.85 -0.12
N SER A 126 7.57 49.78 -1.38
CA SER A 126 8.14 50.95 -2.06
C SER A 126 7.12 52.09 -2.24
N LYS A 127 5.85 51.76 -2.48
CA LYS A 127 4.79 52.76 -2.63
C LYS A 127 4.48 53.44 -1.29
N ILE A 128 4.44 52.69 -0.20
CA ILE A 128 4.25 53.22 1.16
C ILE A 128 5.40 54.16 1.55
N GLU A 129 6.63 53.80 1.21
CA GLU A 129 7.82 54.61 1.51
C GLU A 129 7.84 55.93 0.71
N GLU A 130 7.45 55.88 -0.57
CA GLU A 130 7.27 57.07 -1.42
C GLU A 130 6.17 58.00 -0.87
N ASP A 131 5.00 57.43 -0.52
CA ASP A 131 3.87 58.21 0.01
C ASP A 131 4.20 58.83 1.38
N PHE A 132 4.97 58.14 2.23
CA PHE A 132 5.45 58.67 3.52
C PHE A 132 6.45 59.81 3.33
N THR A 133 7.38 59.68 2.37
CA THR A 133 8.38 60.71 2.05
C THR A 133 7.73 62.01 1.54
N ILE A 134 6.68 61.88 0.70
CA ILE A 134 5.92 63.03 0.20
C ILE A 134 5.21 63.75 1.35
N LEU A 135 4.63 62.99 2.29
CA LEU A 135 3.86 63.52 3.42
C LEU A 135 4.76 64.22 4.45
N GLU A 136 5.92 63.66 4.75
CA GLU A 136 6.95 64.28 5.60
C GLU A 136 7.43 65.61 5.00
N LYS A 137 7.70 65.63 3.69
CA LYS A 137 8.10 66.85 2.97
C LYS A 137 7.02 67.93 2.95
N ALA A 138 5.74 67.54 2.96
CA ALA A 138 4.60 68.46 3.04
C ALA A 138 4.36 69.00 4.46
N LEU A 139 4.82 68.32 5.50
CA LEU A 139 4.64 68.73 6.90
C LEU A 139 5.72 69.71 7.39
N HIS A 140 6.89 69.73 6.73
CA HIS A 140 8.04 70.56 7.06
C HIS A 140 8.16 71.86 6.23
N HIS A 141 7.13 72.19 5.44
CA HIS A 141 6.98 73.44 4.69
C HIS A 141 5.84 74.29 5.27
#